data_AF-A0A0D6TF00-F1
#
_entry.id   AF-A0A0D6TF00-F1
#
_cell.length_a   1.000
_cell.length_b   1.000
_cell.length_c   1.000
_cell.angle_alpha   90.00
_cell.angle_beta   90.00
_cell.angle_gamma   90.00
#
_symmetry.space_group_name_H-M   'P 1'
#
loop_
_entity.id
_entity.type
_entity.pdbx_description
1 polymer ?
#
loop_
_entity_poly.entity_id
_entity_poly.type
_entity_poly.pdbx_seq_one_letter_code
_entity_poly.pdbx_strand_id
1 'polypeptide(L)'
;MARGSPQVAEPLVLNPSDTVAILTTRGVAPAGHKIARADIARGAAVVKYGQVIGYATCDIAAGDHVHSHNLAFGDHDRDQSPGAGLAAARAALDRHRGPELQFQGYHRDGRQVGTRNFVALVATVNCSATVIRRAADELQAEGALADYPNVDGVVAFAHGSGCGMADSGPGWIALQRVLTGHAGHPNVGAALFVGLGCEVMQIARMKQELGQAARFHGLTIQDNGGTRATIDAIKARVRQMLPQVNAVTRAPAPASALRIGLQCGGSDGFSGITANPALGVACDILAAQGASVVLSETPEIHGAERLLLDRAADPALADRLLARLRWWEGYAAMNGASLDNNPSPGNKAGGLTTILEKSLGAVAKAGATPLNAVLDYAEPITAPGLNFMDTPGYDPVSATGQIAGGAQLIVFTTGRGSAFGSKPAPTLKLATNDALFAAMRDDMDLNCGDVLSGVSLDDKGRQIVDLILRTASGQVTRSEALGLGDHEFLPWQIGAVL
;
A
#
# COMPACT_ATOMS: atom_id res chain seq x y z
N MET A 1 -9.14 -38.04 34.13
CA MET A 1 -9.21 -37.50 32.75
C MET A 1 -7.81 -37.04 32.37
N ALA A 2 -7.12 -37.82 31.55
CA ALA A 2 -5.79 -37.48 31.08
C ALA A 2 -5.88 -36.24 30.20
N ARG A 3 -5.18 -35.16 30.57
CA ARG A 3 -4.94 -34.03 29.66
C ARG A 3 -4.00 -34.59 28.60
N GLY A 4 -4.51 -34.78 27.38
CA GLY A 4 -3.66 -35.14 26.26
C GLY A 4 -2.52 -34.12 26.15
N SER A 5 -1.30 -34.63 25.98
CA SER A 5 -0.13 -33.82 25.63
C SER A 5 -0.52 -32.90 24.46
N PRO A 6 -0.21 -31.58 24.51
CA PRO A 6 -0.45 -30.72 23.36
C PRO A 6 0.32 -31.33 22.19
N GLN A 7 -0.39 -31.75 21.15
CA GLN A 7 0.20 -32.22 19.91
C GLN A 7 1.06 -31.07 19.40
N VAL A 8 2.38 -31.22 19.43
CA VAL A 8 3.29 -30.19 18.93
C VAL A 8 3.00 -30.08 17.44
N ALA A 9 2.42 -28.96 17.02
CA ALA A 9 2.10 -28.74 15.61
C ALA A 9 3.38 -28.91 14.79
N GLU A 10 3.35 -29.76 13.77
CA GLU A 10 4.53 -30.01 12.96
C GLU A 10 5.00 -28.71 12.28
N PRO A 11 6.32 -28.45 12.26
CA PRO A 11 6.89 -27.32 11.53
C PRO A 11 6.50 -27.36 10.05
N LEU A 12 6.07 -26.23 9.52
CA LEU A 12 5.60 -26.12 8.14
C LEU A 12 6.78 -26.05 7.16
N VAL A 13 6.78 -26.95 6.17
CA VAL A 13 7.71 -26.96 5.04
C VAL A 13 6.98 -26.43 3.81
N LEU A 14 7.50 -25.37 3.18
CA LEU A 14 6.81 -24.69 2.07
C LEU A 14 7.19 -25.30 0.72
N ASN A 15 8.45 -25.68 0.56
CA ASN A 15 8.98 -26.32 -0.63
C ASN A 15 9.81 -27.55 -0.26
N PRO A 16 9.75 -28.66 -1.03
CA PRO A 16 10.60 -29.83 -0.80
C PRO A 16 12.09 -29.50 -0.65
N SER A 17 12.60 -28.50 -1.38
CA SER A 17 14.01 -28.08 -1.36
C SER A 17 14.39 -27.16 -0.19
N ASP A 18 13.43 -26.74 0.65
CA ASP A 18 13.73 -25.84 1.77
C ASP A 18 14.70 -26.51 2.75
N THR A 19 15.72 -25.79 3.23
CA THR A 19 16.60 -26.31 4.31
C THR A 19 16.09 -25.96 5.70
N VAL A 20 15.01 -25.18 5.77
CA VAL A 20 14.36 -24.75 7.02
C VAL A 20 12.85 -25.05 6.99
N ALA A 21 12.25 -25.16 8.18
CA ALA A 21 10.81 -25.22 8.37
C ALA A 21 10.35 -24.07 9.27
N ILE A 22 9.06 -23.70 9.20
CA ILE A 22 8.49 -22.60 9.98
C ILE A 22 7.73 -23.15 11.17
N LEU A 23 8.01 -22.62 12.36
CA LEU A 23 7.24 -22.93 13.55
C LEU A 23 5.87 -22.23 13.50
N THR A 24 4.78 -23.00 13.49
CA THR A 24 3.40 -22.47 13.59
C THR A 24 2.98 -22.19 15.03
N THR A 25 3.67 -22.81 15.99
CA THR A 25 3.48 -22.61 17.44
C THR A 25 4.83 -22.36 18.10
N ARG A 26 4.84 -21.84 19.33
CA ARG A 26 6.09 -21.62 20.08
C ARG A 26 6.79 -22.95 20.37
N GLY A 27 8.08 -23.02 20.09
CA GLY A 27 8.96 -24.16 20.42
C GLY A 27 10.35 -23.68 20.84
N VAL A 28 11.39 -24.23 20.22
CA VAL A 28 12.79 -23.76 20.37
C VAL A 28 12.98 -22.29 19.97
N ALA A 29 12.03 -21.75 19.21
CA ALA A 29 11.91 -20.35 18.86
C ALA A 29 10.43 -19.91 18.89
N PRO A 30 10.14 -18.60 18.82
CA PRO A 30 8.77 -18.10 18.71
C PRO A 30 8.06 -18.62 17.45
N ALA A 31 6.72 -18.61 17.46
CA ALA A 31 5.94 -18.89 16.27
C ALA A 31 6.27 -17.87 15.16
N GLY A 32 6.32 -18.33 13.91
CA GLY A 32 6.76 -17.56 12.74
C GLY A 32 8.25 -17.63 12.46
N HIS A 33 9.05 -18.15 13.40
CA HIS A 33 10.50 -18.33 13.20
C HIS A 33 10.84 -19.64 12.49
N LYS A 34 12.07 -19.72 12.01
CA LYS A 34 12.60 -20.86 11.25
C LYS A 34 13.37 -21.82 12.15
N ILE A 35 13.26 -23.11 11.86
CA ILE A 35 14.14 -24.15 12.39
C ILE A 35 14.86 -24.87 11.25
N ALA A 36 16.08 -25.34 11.48
CA ALA A 36 16.83 -26.11 10.51
C ALA A 36 16.24 -27.51 10.33
N ARG A 37 16.08 -27.97 9.08
CA ARG A 37 15.58 -29.33 8.76
C ARG A 37 16.68 -30.40 8.78
N ALA A 38 17.93 -29.97 8.64
CA ALA A 38 19.13 -30.79 8.64
C ALA A 38 20.30 -29.92 9.13
N ASP A 39 21.46 -30.53 9.36
CA ASP A 39 22.68 -29.77 9.67
C ASP A 39 23.05 -28.87 8.47
N ILE A 40 23.36 -27.60 8.73
CA ILE A 40 23.75 -26.60 7.73
C ILE A 40 25.14 -26.11 8.11
N ALA A 41 26.14 -26.45 7.27
CA ALA A 41 27.52 -26.01 7.49
C ALA A 41 27.67 -24.49 7.33
N ARG A 42 28.65 -23.92 8.03
CA ARG A 42 29.05 -22.52 7.85
C ARG A 42 29.29 -22.19 6.37
N GLY A 43 28.72 -21.09 5.91
CA GLY A 43 28.81 -20.62 4.52
C GLY A 43 27.83 -21.30 3.56
N ALA A 44 27.12 -22.35 3.97
CA ALA A 44 26.10 -22.98 3.14
C ALA A 44 24.85 -22.09 3.00
N ALA A 45 24.17 -22.23 1.86
CA ALA A 45 22.94 -21.50 1.58
C ALA A 45 21.78 -22.02 2.45
N VAL A 46 21.01 -21.08 3.01
CA VAL A 46 19.73 -21.36 3.65
C VAL A 46 18.63 -21.14 2.63
N VAL A 47 17.77 -22.14 2.43
CA VAL A 47 16.74 -22.15 1.39
C VAL A 47 15.36 -22.14 2.03
N LYS A 48 14.52 -21.18 1.62
CA LYS A 48 13.11 -21.05 2.00
C LYS A 48 12.31 -20.57 0.78
N TYR A 49 11.07 -21.05 0.60
CA TYR A 49 10.29 -20.83 -0.62
C TYR A 49 10.94 -21.44 -1.88
N GLY A 50 11.84 -22.41 -1.69
CA GLY A 50 12.71 -22.93 -2.76
C GLY A 50 13.74 -21.92 -3.28
N GLN A 51 13.98 -20.81 -2.58
CA GLN A 51 14.94 -19.77 -2.92
C GLN A 51 15.98 -19.61 -1.81
N VAL A 52 17.20 -19.22 -2.17
CA VAL A 52 18.21 -18.85 -1.18
C VAL A 52 17.74 -17.59 -0.46
N ILE A 53 17.75 -17.60 0.87
CA ILE A 53 17.41 -16.43 1.70
C ILE A 53 18.62 -15.84 2.42
N GLY A 54 19.78 -16.48 2.31
CA GLY A 54 21.03 -16.04 2.92
C GLY A 54 21.98 -17.21 3.16
N TYR A 55 23.06 -16.97 3.89
CA TYR A 55 24.10 -17.96 4.16
C TYR A 55 24.35 -18.10 5.67
N ALA A 56 24.63 -19.33 6.09
CA ALA A 56 24.91 -19.63 7.49
C ALA A 56 26.24 -18.98 7.93
N THR A 57 26.24 -18.27 9.05
CA THR A 57 27.45 -17.59 9.59
C THR A 57 28.28 -18.49 10.52
N CYS A 58 27.66 -19.56 11.02
CA CYS A 58 28.28 -20.66 11.75
C CYS A 58 27.64 -21.99 11.33
N ASP A 59 28.14 -23.12 11.85
CA ASP A 59 27.43 -24.40 11.71
C ASP A 59 26.10 -24.33 12.49
N ILE A 60 25.03 -24.88 11.92
CA ILE A 60 23.67 -24.90 12.48
C ILE A 60 23.22 -26.36 12.53
N ALA A 61 22.87 -26.88 13.70
CA ALA A 61 22.42 -28.27 13.83
C ALA A 61 20.94 -28.41 13.43
N ALA A 62 20.54 -29.62 13.00
CA ALA A 62 19.15 -29.93 12.75
C ALA A 62 18.27 -29.63 13.99
N GLY A 63 17.17 -28.88 13.79
CA GLY A 63 16.29 -28.43 14.85
C GLY A 63 16.65 -27.09 15.49
N ASP A 64 17.83 -26.52 15.20
CA ASP A 64 18.23 -25.22 15.74
C ASP A 64 17.40 -24.06 15.15
N HIS A 65 17.24 -23.01 15.93
CA HIS A 65 16.62 -21.76 15.50
C HIS A 65 17.50 -21.04 14.47
N VAL A 66 16.96 -20.79 13.28
CA VAL A 66 17.67 -20.06 12.20
C VAL A 66 17.21 -18.60 12.17
N HIS A 67 18.12 -17.68 12.51
CA HIS A 67 17.83 -16.24 12.59
C HIS A 67 19.09 -15.38 12.50
N SER A 68 18.99 -14.08 12.78
CA SER A 68 20.07 -13.10 12.56
C SER A 68 21.38 -13.35 13.32
N HIS A 69 21.40 -14.27 14.29
CA HIS A 69 22.61 -14.66 15.02
C HIS A 69 23.44 -15.72 14.27
N ASN A 70 22.83 -16.49 13.36
CA ASN A 70 23.46 -17.58 12.61
C ASN A 70 23.18 -17.55 11.09
N LEU A 71 22.43 -16.56 10.59
CA LEU A 71 22.11 -16.36 9.18
C LEU A 71 22.31 -14.88 8.80
N ALA A 72 23.02 -14.63 7.70
CA ALA A 72 23.22 -13.31 7.14
C ALA A 72 22.79 -13.23 5.67
N PHE A 73 22.42 -12.03 5.24
CA PHE A 73 22.28 -11.72 3.82
C PHE A 73 23.65 -11.82 3.13
N GLY A 74 23.68 -12.29 1.89
CA GLY A 74 24.88 -12.39 1.08
C GLY A 74 24.53 -12.21 -0.38
N ASP A 75 25.53 -12.33 -1.27
CA ASP A 75 25.29 -12.20 -2.70
C ASP A 75 24.22 -13.19 -3.17
N HIS A 76 23.23 -12.65 -3.87
CA HIS A 76 22.15 -13.39 -4.50
C HIS A 76 22.40 -13.40 -6.01
N ASP A 77 21.85 -14.42 -6.67
CA ASP A 77 21.99 -14.57 -8.11
C ASP A 77 21.39 -13.36 -8.84
N ARG A 78 22.23 -12.66 -9.59
CA ARG A 78 21.85 -11.48 -10.38
C ARG A 78 21.57 -11.85 -11.83
N ASP A 79 21.55 -13.14 -12.17
CA ASP A 79 21.25 -13.55 -13.54
C ASP A 79 19.81 -13.16 -13.89
N GLN A 80 19.69 -12.29 -14.89
CA GLN A 80 18.45 -11.63 -15.26
C GLN A 80 18.02 -12.09 -16.64
N SER A 81 16.81 -12.63 -16.73
CA SER A 81 16.16 -12.96 -18.00
C SER A 81 14.78 -12.31 -18.06
N PRO A 82 14.68 -10.98 -18.26
CA PRO A 82 13.40 -10.28 -18.29
C PRO A 82 12.42 -10.95 -19.25
N GLY A 83 11.19 -11.20 -18.77
CA GLY A 83 10.13 -11.85 -19.54
C GLY A 83 10.23 -13.38 -19.64
N ALA A 84 11.22 -14.05 -19.02
CA ALA A 84 11.34 -15.51 -19.06
C ALA A 84 10.12 -16.26 -18.50
N GLY A 85 9.42 -15.66 -17.53
CA GLY A 85 8.19 -16.16 -16.93
C GLY A 85 6.89 -15.60 -17.54
N LEU A 86 6.95 -14.76 -18.58
CA LEU A 86 5.78 -14.05 -19.11
C LEU A 86 4.68 -15.00 -19.63
N ALA A 87 5.06 -16.13 -20.24
CA ALA A 87 4.09 -17.13 -20.71
C ALA A 87 3.28 -17.74 -19.55
N ALA A 88 3.96 -18.08 -18.44
CA ALA A 88 3.31 -18.59 -17.23
C ALA A 88 2.44 -17.51 -16.58
N ALA A 89 2.90 -16.26 -16.58
CA ALA A 89 2.14 -15.12 -16.05
C ALA A 89 0.83 -14.87 -16.83
N ARG A 90 0.88 -14.95 -18.18
CA ARG A 90 -0.33 -14.86 -19.03
C ARG A 90 -1.29 -16.03 -18.77
N ALA A 91 -0.77 -17.24 -18.63
CA ALA A 91 -1.60 -18.39 -18.27
C ALA A 91 -2.26 -18.23 -16.90
N ALA A 92 -1.58 -17.63 -15.92
CA ALA A 92 -2.16 -17.32 -14.61
C ALA A 92 -3.35 -16.34 -14.73
N LEU A 93 -3.21 -15.29 -15.55
CA LEU A 93 -4.31 -14.36 -15.85
C LEU A 93 -5.52 -15.09 -16.45
N ASP A 94 -5.28 -15.95 -17.44
CA ASP A 94 -6.35 -16.65 -18.16
C ASP A 94 -7.11 -17.64 -17.27
N ARG A 95 -6.46 -18.27 -16.27
CA ARG A 95 -7.10 -19.17 -15.30
C ARG A 95 -8.19 -18.49 -14.46
N HIS A 96 -8.08 -17.18 -14.25
CA HIS A 96 -9.02 -16.42 -13.41
C HIS A 96 -10.05 -15.63 -14.21
N ARG A 97 -10.11 -15.81 -15.54
CA ARG A 97 -11.21 -15.28 -16.35
C ARG A 97 -12.53 -15.90 -15.91
N GLY A 98 -13.55 -15.08 -15.82
CA GLY A 98 -14.85 -15.48 -15.33
C GLY A 98 -15.93 -14.45 -15.63
N PRO A 99 -17.13 -14.58 -15.05
CA PRO A 99 -18.16 -13.57 -15.17
C PRO A 99 -17.67 -12.20 -14.66
N GLU A 100 -18.26 -11.14 -15.20
CA GLU A 100 -17.92 -9.77 -14.79
C GLU A 100 -18.30 -9.55 -13.32
N LEU A 101 -17.33 -9.08 -12.54
CA LEU A 101 -17.54 -8.62 -11.16
C LEU A 101 -17.93 -7.13 -11.16
N GLN A 102 -18.76 -6.72 -10.20
CA GLN A 102 -19.25 -5.35 -10.09
C GLN A 102 -19.22 -4.84 -8.64
N PHE A 103 -19.25 -3.52 -8.48
CA PHE A 103 -19.40 -2.81 -7.20
C PHE A 103 -20.31 -1.58 -7.36
N GLN A 104 -20.77 -1.01 -6.25
CA GLN A 104 -21.61 0.21 -6.23
C GLN A 104 -20.76 1.46 -5.99
N GLY A 105 -20.48 2.22 -7.04
CA GLY A 105 -19.55 3.35 -6.99
C GLY A 105 -20.17 4.71 -7.36
N TYR A 106 -19.48 5.78 -6.99
CA TYR A 106 -19.82 7.16 -7.38
C TYR A 106 -19.21 7.46 -8.76
N HIS A 107 -20.05 7.55 -9.79
CA HIS A 107 -19.58 7.83 -11.14
C HIS A 107 -19.11 9.28 -11.25
N ARG A 108 -17.94 9.47 -11.87
CA ARG A 108 -17.30 10.78 -12.12
C ARG A 108 -17.12 11.00 -13.61
N ASP A 109 -16.77 12.23 -13.97
CA ASP A 109 -16.34 12.55 -15.33
C ASP A 109 -15.17 11.65 -15.76
N GLY A 110 -15.11 11.32 -17.07
CA GLY A 110 -13.96 10.60 -17.63
C GLY A 110 -13.86 9.09 -17.29
N ARG A 111 -15.00 8.39 -17.15
CA ARG A 111 -15.08 6.94 -16.81
C ARG A 111 -14.48 6.55 -15.44
N GLN A 112 -14.15 7.53 -14.60
CA GLN A 112 -13.65 7.26 -13.26
C GLN A 112 -14.81 6.94 -12.32
N VAL A 113 -14.59 6.04 -11.38
CA VAL A 113 -15.59 5.64 -10.38
C VAL A 113 -14.95 5.68 -9.00
N GLY A 114 -15.54 6.46 -8.09
CA GLY A 114 -15.12 6.56 -6.70
C GLY A 114 -15.79 5.50 -5.81
N THR A 115 -15.08 5.06 -4.78
CA THR A 115 -15.59 4.19 -3.71
C THR A 115 -16.04 4.99 -2.49
N ARG A 116 -15.65 6.27 -2.41
CA ARG A 116 -16.08 7.28 -1.45
C ARG A 116 -16.36 8.61 -2.16
N ASN A 117 -16.87 9.60 -1.43
CA ASN A 117 -17.31 10.89 -1.91
C ASN A 117 -17.00 11.99 -0.88
N PHE A 118 -15.72 12.33 -0.78
CA PHE A 118 -15.22 13.38 0.12
C PHE A 118 -15.24 14.76 -0.54
N VAL A 119 -15.30 15.80 0.29
CA VAL A 119 -14.83 17.14 -0.06
C VAL A 119 -13.40 17.29 0.46
N ALA A 120 -12.46 17.60 -0.44
CA ALA A 120 -11.04 17.71 -0.11
C ALA A 120 -10.65 19.17 0.15
N LEU A 121 -9.97 19.42 1.27
CA LEU A 121 -9.24 20.66 1.53
C LEU A 121 -7.75 20.36 1.33
N VAL A 122 -7.10 21.00 0.36
CA VAL A 122 -5.72 20.68 -0.04
C VAL A 122 -4.82 21.86 0.30
N ALA A 123 -3.88 21.66 1.21
CA ALA A 123 -2.86 22.66 1.49
C ALA A 123 -1.88 22.69 0.32
N THR A 124 -1.50 23.88 -0.17
CA THR A 124 -0.35 24.01 -1.10
C THR A 124 0.96 24.19 -0.36
N VAL A 125 0.89 24.60 0.91
CA VAL A 125 2.06 24.93 1.75
C VAL A 125 1.75 24.71 3.23
N ASN A 126 2.79 24.46 4.04
CA ASN A 126 2.70 24.33 5.50
C ASN A 126 1.88 25.44 6.18
N CYS A 127 2.01 26.70 5.74
CA CYS A 127 1.27 27.84 6.31
C CYS A 127 -0.27 27.68 6.23
N SER A 128 -0.76 26.89 5.29
CA SER A 128 -2.19 26.59 5.11
C SER A 128 -2.66 25.32 5.83
N ALA A 129 -1.73 24.49 6.33
CA ALA A 129 -2.04 23.21 6.96
C ALA A 129 -2.98 23.35 8.17
N THR A 130 -2.68 24.26 9.09
CA THR A 130 -3.52 24.52 10.28
C THR A 130 -4.88 25.10 9.90
N VAL A 131 -4.92 25.97 8.88
CA VAL A 131 -6.16 26.60 8.40
C VAL A 131 -7.15 25.55 7.90
N ILE A 132 -6.70 24.63 7.04
CA ILE A 132 -7.60 23.61 6.48
C ILE A 132 -8.03 22.57 7.52
N ARG A 133 -7.14 22.16 8.43
CA ARG A 133 -7.49 21.25 9.53
C ARG A 133 -8.56 21.87 10.42
N ARG A 134 -8.35 23.12 10.85
CA ARG A 134 -9.31 23.81 11.70
C ARG A 134 -10.66 24.00 11.02
N ALA A 135 -10.67 24.28 9.72
CA ALA A 135 -11.91 24.39 8.97
C ALA A 135 -12.68 23.06 8.89
N ALA A 136 -11.98 21.94 8.64
CA ALA A 136 -12.59 20.61 8.66
C ALA A 136 -13.16 20.25 10.04
N ASP A 137 -12.39 20.48 11.11
CA ASP A 137 -12.82 20.24 12.50
C ASP A 137 -14.06 21.05 12.86
N GLU A 138 -14.09 22.34 12.50
CA GLU A 138 -15.23 23.21 12.77
C GLU A 138 -16.48 22.79 11.96
N LEU A 139 -16.34 22.38 10.70
CA LEU A 139 -17.45 21.85 9.90
C LEU A 139 -18.04 20.58 10.51
N GLN A 140 -17.17 19.69 10.99
CA GLN A 140 -17.59 18.46 11.65
C GLN A 140 -18.32 18.76 12.96
N ALA A 141 -17.77 19.62 13.81
CA ALA A 141 -18.38 20.03 15.08
C ALA A 141 -19.72 20.74 14.90
N GLU A 142 -19.88 21.49 13.81
CA GLU A 142 -21.12 22.17 13.43
C GLU A 142 -22.18 21.24 12.81
N GLY A 143 -21.85 19.96 12.58
CA GLY A 143 -22.75 19.01 11.93
C GLY A 143 -23.08 19.39 10.48
N ALA A 144 -22.16 20.07 9.78
CA ALA A 144 -22.42 20.63 8.45
C ALA A 144 -22.81 19.60 7.38
N LEU A 145 -22.50 18.32 7.63
CA LEU A 145 -22.77 17.18 6.74
C LEU A 145 -24.10 16.47 7.03
N ALA A 146 -24.84 16.84 8.08
CA ALA A 146 -26.02 16.09 8.55
C ALA A 146 -27.11 15.88 7.48
N ASP A 147 -27.31 16.86 6.60
CA ASP A 147 -28.30 16.81 5.51
C ASP A 147 -27.76 16.21 4.20
N TYR A 148 -26.51 15.72 4.20
CA TYR A 148 -25.79 15.29 3.00
C TYR A 148 -25.28 13.84 3.11
N PRO A 149 -26.20 12.84 3.13
CA PRO A 149 -25.87 11.44 3.41
C PRO A 149 -24.96 10.76 2.38
N ASN A 150 -24.81 11.33 1.18
CA ASN A 150 -23.92 10.80 0.15
C ASN A 150 -22.51 11.43 0.22
N VAL A 151 -22.21 12.28 1.21
CA VAL A 151 -20.90 12.89 1.41
C VAL A 151 -20.20 12.19 2.57
N ASP A 152 -19.14 11.44 2.27
CA ASP A 152 -18.43 10.62 3.28
C ASP A 152 -17.65 11.49 4.30
N GLY A 153 -17.37 12.75 3.96
CA GLY A 153 -16.79 13.71 4.90
C GLY A 153 -16.08 14.89 4.23
N VAL A 154 -15.50 15.75 5.06
CA VAL A 154 -14.55 16.79 4.66
C VAL A 154 -13.18 16.38 5.16
N VAL A 155 -12.20 16.23 4.27
CA VAL A 155 -10.85 15.76 4.61
C VAL A 155 -9.81 16.84 4.35
N ALA A 156 -8.87 17.01 5.28
CA ALA A 156 -7.79 17.99 5.18
C ALA A 156 -6.45 17.32 4.82
N PHE A 157 -6.01 17.50 3.56
CA PHE A 157 -4.71 17.05 3.08
C PHE A 157 -3.63 18.09 3.41
N ALA A 158 -3.27 18.13 4.69
CA ALA A 158 -2.30 19.05 5.27
C ALA A 158 -0.90 18.45 5.31
N HIS A 159 0.12 19.18 4.84
CA HIS A 159 1.51 18.73 4.83
C HIS A 159 2.48 19.86 5.22
N GLY A 160 3.71 19.50 5.60
CA GLY A 160 4.75 20.44 6.07
C GLY A 160 5.69 20.97 4.98
N SER A 161 5.34 20.84 3.70
CA SER A 161 6.21 21.21 2.56
C SER A 161 5.60 22.37 1.75
N GLY A 162 6.05 22.59 0.50
CA GLY A 162 5.51 23.57 -0.45
C GLY A 162 6.23 24.92 -0.47
N CYS A 163 7.14 25.14 0.48
CA CYS A 163 8.07 26.27 0.53
C CYS A 163 9.43 25.76 1.05
N GLY A 164 10.51 26.53 0.86
CA GLY A 164 11.87 26.09 1.25
C GLY A 164 12.37 24.88 0.46
N MET A 165 11.77 24.61 -0.71
CA MET A 165 12.15 23.53 -1.61
C MET A 165 12.50 24.09 -2.99
N ALA A 166 13.21 23.30 -3.80
CA ALA A 166 13.42 23.64 -5.20
C ALA A 166 12.07 23.76 -5.95
N ASP A 167 12.01 24.64 -6.96
CA ASP A 167 10.86 24.85 -7.84
C ASP A 167 10.81 23.87 -9.03
N SER A 168 11.70 22.88 -9.02
CA SER A 168 11.90 21.87 -10.05
C SER A 168 12.52 20.60 -9.44
N GLY A 169 12.63 19.55 -10.26
CA GLY A 169 13.25 18.29 -9.85
C GLY A 169 12.30 17.31 -9.11
N PRO A 170 12.83 16.16 -8.66
CA PRO A 170 12.01 15.03 -8.22
C PRO A 170 11.07 15.33 -7.05
N GLY A 171 11.53 16.05 -6.02
CA GLY A 171 10.70 16.39 -4.86
C GLY A 171 9.55 17.34 -5.20
N TRP A 172 9.82 18.30 -6.08
CA TRP A 172 8.82 19.24 -6.58
C TRP A 172 7.76 18.52 -7.44
N ILE A 173 8.19 17.67 -8.37
CA ILE A 173 7.28 16.85 -9.21
C ILE A 173 6.43 15.92 -8.34
N ALA A 174 7.04 15.25 -7.37
CA ALA A 174 6.36 14.33 -6.45
C ALA A 174 5.27 15.05 -5.65
N LEU A 175 5.59 16.20 -5.05
CA LEU A 175 4.60 16.97 -4.30
C LEU A 175 3.47 17.45 -5.21
N GLN A 176 3.79 17.96 -6.41
CA GLN A 176 2.76 18.42 -7.34
C GLN A 176 1.79 17.29 -7.69
N ARG A 177 2.31 16.10 -8.07
CA ARG A 177 1.49 14.91 -8.35
C ARG A 177 0.64 14.50 -7.16
N VAL A 178 1.16 14.56 -5.94
CA VAL A 178 0.38 14.25 -4.74
C VAL A 178 -0.80 15.21 -4.58
N LEU A 179 -0.58 16.51 -4.69
CA LEU A 179 -1.62 17.51 -4.47
C LEU A 179 -2.71 17.45 -5.56
N THR A 180 -2.30 17.37 -6.83
CA THR A 180 -3.27 17.28 -7.93
C THR A 180 -3.95 15.91 -7.99
N GLY A 181 -3.23 14.84 -7.68
CA GLY A 181 -3.76 13.48 -7.58
C GLY A 181 -4.85 13.34 -6.52
N HIS A 182 -4.62 13.86 -5.31
CA HIS A 182 -5.64 13.84 -4.24
C HIS A 182 -6.84 14.72 -4.57
N ALA A 183 -6.62 15.92 -5.10
CA ALA A 183 -7.73 16.80 -5.50
C ALA A 183 -8.56 16.17 -6.62
N GLY A 184 -7.89 15.59 -7.62
CA GLY A 184 -8.51 14.97 -8.79
C GLY A 184 -9.09 13.57 -8.55
N HIS A 185 -8.83 12.99 -7.38
CA HIS A 185 -9.11 11.59 -7.08
C HIS A 185 -10.59 11.19 -7.30
N PRO A 186 -10.90 9.96 -7.77
CA PRO A 186 -12.28 9.49 -7.93
C PRO A 186 -13.13 9.56 -6.65
N ASN A 187 -12.48 9.38 -5.49
CA ASN A 187 -13.14 9.47 -4.18
C ASN A 187 -13.41 10.91 -3.70
N VAL A 188 -13.01 11.92 -4.47
CA VAL A 188 -13.19 13.33 -4.14
C VAL A 188 -14.23 13.91 -5.09
N GLY A 189 -15.37 14.34 -4.54
CA GLY A 189 -16.44 14.97 -5.33
C GLY A 189 -16.13 16.44 -5.64
N ALA A 190 -15.47 17.14 -4.73
CA ALA A 190 -14.98 18.51 -4.91
C ALA A 190 -13.71 18.76 -4.10
N ALA A 191 -12.85 19.68 -4.57
CA ALA A 191 -11.62 20.05 -3.88
C ALA A 191 -11.41 21.56 -3.82
N LEU A 192 -10.85 22.02 -2.70
CA LEU A 192 -10.50 23.39 -2.43
C LEU A 192 -9.01 23.47 -2.08
N PHE A 193 -8.22 24.09 -2.95
CA PHE A 193 -6.83 24.42 -2.67
C PHE A 193 -6.75 25.65 -1.78
N VAL A 194 -5.90 25.60 -0.76
CA VAL A 194 -5.65 26.71 0.14
C VAL A 194 -4.16 26.93 0.22
N GLY A 195 -3.74 28.15 -0.09
CA GLY A 195 -2.34 28.58 -0.04
C GLY A 195 -2.15 29.78 0.87
N LEU A 196 -0.90 30.18 1.08
CA LEU A 196 -0.62 31.45 1.76
C LEU A 196 -0.78 32.61 0.78
N GLY A 197 -0.21 32.45 -0.42
CA GLY A 197 -0.16 33.46 -1.50
C GLY A 197 1.24 33.69 -2.05
N CYS A 198 2.29 33.16 -1.40
CA CYS A 198 3.69 33.42 -1.74
C CYS A 198 4.57 32.15 -1.85
N GLU A 199 3.98 30.97 -1.74
CA GLU A 199 4.69 29.70 -1.77
C GLU A 199 5.29 29.35 -3.14
N VAL A 200 6.19 28.36 -3.20
CA VAL A 200 6.71 27.84 -4.48
C VAL A 200 5.60 27.05 -5.21
N MET A 201 4.77 26.34 -4.46
CA MET A 201 3.66 25.54 -4.98
C MET A 201 2.40 26.37 -5.25
N GLN A 202 2.36 27.05 -6.39
CA GLN A 202 1.29 28.00 -6.73
C GLN A 202 -0.02 27.33 -7.18
N ILE A 203 -1.15 27.77 -6.60
CA ILE A 203 -2.52 27.30 -6.93
C ILE A 203 -2.86 27.45 -8.42
N ALA A 204 -2.43 28.54 -9.04
CA ALA A 204 -2.72 28.82 -10.45
C ALA A 204 -2.22 27.69 -11.36
N ARG A 205 -1.06 27.10 -11.05
CA ARG A 205 -0.49 25.98 -11.80
C ARG A 205 -1.31 24.70 -11.63
N MET A 206 -1.74 24.39 -10.40
CA MET A 206 -2.58 23.22 -10.12
C MET A 206 -3.93 23.31 -10.86
N LYS A 207 -4.52 24.51 -10.97
CA LYS A 207 -5.73 24.75 -11.75
C LYS A 207 -5.53 24.58 -13.26
N GLN A 208 -4.33 24.86 -13.78
CA GLN A 208 -4.02 24.59 -15.18
C GLN A 208 -3.97 23.08 -15.45
N GLU A 209 -3.40 22.29 -14.54
CA GLU A 209 -3.28 20.83 -14.68
C GLU A 209 -4.62 20.11 -14.52
N LEU A 210 -5.42 20.48 -13.52
CA LEU A 210 -6.72 19.87 -13.26
C LEU A 210 -7.85 20.43 -14.14
N GLY A 211 -7.56 21.52 -14.87
CA GLY A 211 -8.54 22.29 -15.61
C GLY A 211 -9.44 23.16 -14.73
N GLN A 212 -10.29 23.95 -15.37
CA GLN A 212 -11.24 24.87 -14.69
C GLN A 212 -12.55 24.18 -14.29
N ALA A 213 -12.52 22.88 -13.97
CA ALA A 213 -13.74 22.17 -13.62
C ALA A 213 -14.40 22.82 -12.39
N ALA A 214 -15.73 22.93 -12.41
CA ALA A 214 -16.52 23.59 -11.37
C ALA A 214 -16.35 22.98 -9.97
N ARG A 215 -15.71 21.80 -9.86
CA ARG A 215 -15.40 21.13 -8.60
C ARG A 215 -14.07 21.57 -7.96
N PHE A 216 -13.26 22.40 -8.64
CA PHE A 216 -11.96 22.85 -8.17
C PHE A 216 -11.93 24.34 -7.85
N HIS A 217 -11.56 24.66 -6.62
CA HIS A 217 -11.52 26.04 -6.14
C HIS A 217 -10.18 26.36 -5.47
N GLY A 218 -9.88 27.64 -5.32
CA GLY A 218 -8.63 28.10 -4.70
C GLY A 218 -8.88 29.33 -3.84
N LEU A 219 -8.22 29.38 -2.67
CA LEU A 219 -8.18 30.52 -1.76
C LEU A 219 -6.74 30.73 -1.28
N THR A 220 -6.38 31.98 -1.01
CA THR A 220 -5.11 32.37 -0.40
C THR A 220 -5.38 33.06 0.93
N ILE A 221 -4.54 32.80 1.93
CA ILE A 221 -4.74 33.36 3.28
C ILE A 221 -4.54 34.89 3.27
N GLN A 222 -3.56 35.38 2.50
CA GLN A 222 -3.25 36.80 2.43
C GLN A 222 -4.38 37.61 1.78
N ASP A 223 -4.96 37.13 0.68
CA ASP A 223 -6.05 37.86 0.00
C ASP A 223 -7.37 37.82 0.77
N ASN A 224 -7.57 36.81 1.63
CA ASN A 224 -8.75 36.70 2.49
C ASN A 224 -8.61 37.45 3.83
N GLY A 225 -7.50 38.16 4.07
CA GLY A 225 -7.32 38.95 5.30
C GLY A 225 -6.90 38.12 6.52
N GLY A 226 -6.25 36.97 6.33
CA GLY A 226 -5.63 36.17 7.39
C GLY A 226 -6.40 34.91 7.80
N THR A 227 -5.91 34.24 8.84
CA THR A 227 -6.27 32.87 9.23
C THR A 227 -7.76 32.67 9.47
N ARG A 228 -8.38 33.45 10.38
CA ARG A 228 -9.79 33.26 10.76
C ARG A 228 -10.73 33.53 9.58
N ALA A 229 -10.54 34.65 8.89
CA ALA A 229 -11.34 34.99 7.71
C ALA A 229 -11.23 33.91 6.61
N THR A 230 -10.05 33.32 6.42
CA THR A 230 -9.87 32.20 5.49
C THR A 230 -10.59 30.93 5.95
N ILE A 231 -10.57 30.59 7.25
CA ILE A 231 -11.34 29.46 7.79
C ILE A 231 -12.83 29.65 7.50
N ASP A 232 -13.37 30.83 7.78
CA ASP A 232 -14.79 31.12 7.56
C ASP A 232 -15.15 31.08 6.06
N ALA A 233 -14.27 31.56 5.18
CA ALA A 233 -14.41 31.47 3.73
C ALA A 233 -14.37 30.01 3.22
N ILE A 234 -13.49 29.17 3.75
CA ILE A 234 -13.44 27.73 3.46
C ILE A 234 -14.77 27.09 3.84
N LYS A 235 -15.26 27.33 5.05
CA LYS A 235 -16.52 26.76 5.55
C LYS A 235 -17.70 27.17 4.69
N ALA A 236 -17.79 28.44 4.31
CA ALA A 236 -18.83 28.94 3.42
C ALA A 236 -18.77 28.26 2.04
N ARG A 237 -17.56 28.12 1.47
CA ARG A 237 -17.36 27.46 0.17
C ARG A 237 -17.72 25.97 0.22
N VAL A 238 -17.33 25.25 1.27
CA VAL A 238 -17.68 23.83 1.43
C VAL A 238 -19.20 23.67 1.47
N ARG A 239 -19.91 24.48 2.25
CA ARG A 239 -21.39 24.46 2.30
C ARG A 239 -22.05 24.67 0.93
N GLN A 240 -21.47 25.51 0.08
CA GLN A 240 -21.95 25.70 -1.30
C GLN A 240 -21.72 24.48 -2.20
N MET A 241 -20.66 23.70 -1.96
CA MET A 241 -20.33 22.49 -2.72
C MET A 241 -21.17 21.28 -2.31
N LEU A 242 -21.57 21.19 -1.03
CA LEU A 242 -22.23 20.01 -0.46
C LEU A 242 -23.46 19.53 -1.26
N PRO A 243 -24.40 20.38 -1.71
CA PRO A 243 -25.53 19.93 -2.52
C PRO A 243 -25.13 19.22 -3.81
N GLN A 244 -24.11 19.72 -4.51
CA GLN A 244 -23.64 19.14 -5.78
C GLN A 244 -22.92 17.81 -5.55
N VAL A 245 -22.08 17.74 -4.52
CA VAL A 245 -21.37 16.51 -4.16
C VAL A 245 -22.36 15.43 -3.69
N ASN A 246 -23.37 15.83 -2.91
CA ASN A 246 -24.41 14.93 -2.40
C ASN A 246 -25.38 14.43 -3.48
N ALA A 247 -25.52 15.13 -4.60
CA ALA A 247 -26.39 14.71 -5.71
C ALA A 247 -25.85 13.45 -6.42
N VAL A 248 -24.55 13.14 -6.29
CA VAL A 248 -23.97 11.93 -6.85
C VAL A 248 -24.24 10.76 -5.90
N THR A 249 -25.01 9.78 -6.38
CA THR A 249 -25.33 8.55 -5.65
C THR A 249 -24.54 7.38 -6.22
N ARG A 250 -24.43 6.29 -5.44
CA ARG A 250 -23.78 5.07 -5.91
C ARG A 250 -24.64 4.39 -6.99
N ALA A 251 -23.97 3.85 -8.01
CA ALA A 251 -24.59 3.03 -9.03
C ALA A 251 -23.63 1.88 -9.45
N PRO A 252 -24.13 0.80 -10.08
CA PRO A 252 -23.30 -0.32 -10.51
C PRO A 252 -22.14 0.14 -11.41
N ALA A 253 -20.95 -0.43 -11.18
CA ALA A 253 -19.76 -0.22 -11.98
C ALA A 253 -18.97 -1.54 -12.08
N PRO A 254 -18.29 -1.80 -13.22
CA PRO A 254 -17.48 -2.99 -13.38
C PRO A 254 -16.23 -2.93 -12.48
N ALA A 255 -15.77 -4.09 -12.00
CA ALA A 255 -14.55 -4.19 -11.20
C ALA A 255 -13.30 -3.67 -11.95
N SER A 256 -13.33 -3.65 -13.29
CA SER A 256 -12.28 -3.04 -14.14
C SER A 256 -12.04 -1.55 -13.87
N ALA A 257 -12.99 -0.84 -13.24
CA ALA A 257 -12.82 0.55 -12.85
C ALA A 257 -12.00 0.72 -11.54
N LEU A 258 -11.69 -0.37 -10.83
CA LEU A 258 -10.92 -0.34 -9.59
C LEU A 258 -9.41 -0.26 -9.84
N ARG A 259 -8.77 0.54 -9.00
CA ARG A 259 -7.32 0.71 -8.81
C ARG A 259 -7.06 0.48 -7.34
N ILE A 260 -6.22 -0.50 -7.01
CA ILE A 260 -6.05 -0.99 -5.64
C ILE A 260 -4.58 -0.91 -5.28
N GLY A 261 -4.26 -0.15 -4.23
CA GLY A 261 -2.92 -0.12 -3.66
C GLY A 261 -2.70 -1.33 -2.76
N LEU A 262 -1.54 -1.96 -2.88
CA LEU A 262 -1.12 -3.08 -2.05
C LEU A 262 -0.04 -2.59 -1.10
N GLN A 263 -0.22 -2.85 0.20
CA GLN A 263 0.70 -2.40 1.22
C GLN A 263 1.03 -3.52 2.22
N CYS A 264 2.23 -3.46 2.77
CA CYS A 264 2.61 -4.23 3.94
C CYS A 264 2.96 -3.26 5.07
N GLY A 265 2.54 -3.58 6.30
CA GLY A 265 3.01 -2.86 7.48
C GLY A 265 4.06 -3.64 8.24
N GLY A 266 3.80 -3.85 9.54
CA GLY A 266 4.59 -4.76 10.35
C GLY A 266 4.50 -6.21 9.88
N SER A 267 5.33 -6.61 8.92
CA SER A 267 5.48 -7.99 8.45
C SER A 267 6.05 -8.91 9.53
N ASP A 268 5.69 -10.18 9.46
CA ASP A 268 6.13 -11.28 10.30
C ASP A 268 6.47 -12.52 9.43
N GLY A 269 6.90 -13.60 10.06
CA GLY A 269 7.22 -14.87 9.40
C GLY A 269 6.02 -15.58 8.78
N PHE A 270 4.79 -15.15 9.13
CA PHE A 270 3.54 -15.66 8.55
C PHE A 270 3.07 -14.88 7.33
N SER A 271 3.52 -13.64 7.15
CA SER A 271 3.08 -12.73 6.09
C SER A 271 3.21 -13.35 4.71
N GLY A 272 4.38 -13.93 4.40
CA GLY A 272 4.69 -14.54 3.11
C GLY A 272 4.03 -15.90 2.85
N ILE A 273 3.26 -16.46 3.80
CA ILE A 273 2.63 -17.78 3.68
C ILE A 273 1.12 -17.77 3.92
N THR A 274 0.57 -16.64 4.37
CA THR A 274 -0.86 -16.46 4.66
C THR A 274 -1.45 -15.30 3.85
N ALA A 275 -1.46 -14.09 4.41
CA ALA A 275 -2.13 -12.92 3.86
C ALA A 275 -1.55 -12.49 2.51
N ASN A 276 -0.22 -12.48 2.33
CA ASN A 276 0.38 -12.02 1.09
C ASN A 276 0.05 -12.92 -0.10
N PRO A 277 0.26 -14.26 -0.05
CA PRO A 277 -0.11 -15.12 -1.16
C PRO A 277 -1.63 -15.20 -1.38
N ALA A 278 -2.46 -15.13 -0.33
CA ALA A 278 -3.92 -15.07 -0.50
C ALA A 278 -4.36 -13.76 -1.18
N LEU A 279 -3.75 -12.62 -0.81
CA LEU A 279 -3.92 -11.35 -1.52
C LEU A 279 -3.42 -11.45 -2.96
N GLY A 280 -2.32 -12.16 -3.21
CA GLY A 280 -1.84 -12.45 -4.56
C GLY A 280 -2.88 -13.14 -5.44
N VAL A 281 -3.59 -14.14 -4.91
CA VAL A 281 -4.70 -14.78 -5.64
C VAL A 281 -5.84 -13.78 -5.90
N ALA A 282 -6.19 -12.95 -4.92
CA ALA A 282 -7.20 -11.90 -5.12
C ALA A 282 -6.79 -10.90 -6.20
N CYS A 283 -5.52 -10.50 -6.23
CA CYS A 283 -4.94 -9.63 -7.25
C CYS A 283 -5.03 -10.26 -8.65
N ASP A 284 -4.72 -11.55 -8.80
CA ASP A 284 -4.83 -12.24 -10.09
C ASP A 284 -6.28 -12.31 -10.59
N ILE A 285 -7.24 -12.55 -9.69
CA ILE A 285 -8.68 -12.51 -10.02
C ILE A 285 -9.09 -11.12 -10.50
N LEU A 286 -8.71 -10.06 -9.77
CA LEU A 286 -9.07 -8.69 -10.10
C LEU A 286 -8.36 -8.19 -11.38
N ALA A 287 -7.10 -8.58 -11.59
CA ALA A 287 -6.38 -8.31 -12.82
C ALA A 287 -7.06 -8.97 -14.03
N ALA A 288 -7.58 -10.20 -13.88
CA ALA A 288 -8.35 -10.87 -14.93
C ALA A 288 -9.69 -10.16 -15.25
N GLN A 289 -10.23 -9.40 -14.31
CA GLN A 289 -11.39 -8.51 -14.52
C GLN A 289 -11.00 -7.16 -15.16
N GLY A 290 -9.71 -6.89 -15.35
CA GLY A 290 -9.20 -5.63 -15.90
C GLY A 290 -8.98 -4.52 -14.87
N ALA A 291 -9.08 -4.82 -13.57
CA ALA A 291 -8.72 -3.86 -12.51
C ALA A 291 -7.21 -3.64 -12.48
N SER A 292 -6.78 -2.49 -11.94
CA SER A 292 -5.36 -2.22 -11.67
C SER A 292 -5.03 -2.57 -10.23
N VAL A 293 -3.99 -3.39 -10.02
CA VAL A 293 -3.42 -3.66 -8.69
C VAL A 293 -2.01 -3.12 -8.65
N VAL A 294 -1.64 -2.42 -7.58
CA VAL A 294 -0.39 -1.65 -7.50
C VAL A 294 0.46 -2.15 -6.36
N LEU A 295 1.53 -2.87 -6.69
CA LEU A 295 2.61 -3.14 -5.75
C LEU A 295 3.51 -1.89 -5.66
N SER A 296 4.10 -1.63 -4.51
CA SER A 296 4.99 -0.48 -4.32
C SER A 296 6.16 -0.85 -3.43
N GLU A 297 6.56 0.06 -2.54
CA GLU A 297 7.56 -0.20 -1.50
C GLU A 297 8.88 -0.67 -2.10
N THR A 298 9.51 0.13 -2.97
CA THR A 298 10.72 -0.27 -3.73
C THR A 298 11.84 -0.88 -2.88
N PRO A 299 12.13 -0.38 -1.66
CA PRO A 299 13.08 -1.04 -0.77
C PRO A 299 12.68 -2.47 -0.33
N GLU A 300 11.38 -2.81 -0.35
CA GLU A 300 10.82 -4.11 0.04
C GLU A 300 10.89 -5.18 -1.07
N ILE A 301 11.33 -4.83 -2.28
CA ILE A 301 11.53 -5.82 -3.35
C ILE A 301 13.01 -6.12 -3.58
N HIS A 302 13.91 -5.49 -2.83
CA HIS A 302 15.35 -5.66 -3.00
C HIS A 302 15.76 -7.12 -2.76
N GLY A 303 16.46 -7.71 -3.73
CA GLY A 303 16.85 -9.12 -3.79
C GLY A 303 15.78 -10.04 -4.40
N ALA A 304 14.52 -9.60 -4.50
CA ALA A 304 13.43 -10.39 -5.07
C ALA A 304 12.88 -9.79 -6.37
N GLU A 305 13.54 -8.76 -6.93
CA GLU A 305 13.08 -8.05 -8.12
C GLU A 305 12.91 -8.97 -9.34
N ARG A 306 13.70 -10.06 -9.43
CA ARG A 306 13.59 -11.05 -10.49
C ARG A 306 12.17 -11.62 -10.63
N LEU A 307 11.46 -11.79 -9.52
CA LEU A 307 10.06 -12.26 -9.53
C LEU A 307 9.10 -11.30 -10.26
N LEU A 308 9.49 -10.04 -10.44
CA LEU A 308 8.77 -9.04 -11.23
C LEU A 308 9.35 -8.95 -12.65
N LEU A 309 10.68 -8.96 -12.79
CA LEU A 309 11.37 -8.87 -14.09
C LEU A 309 11.03 -10.04 -15.01
N ASP A 310 10.99 -11.27 -14.47
CA ASP A 310 10.68 -12.48 -15.24
C ASP A 310 9.26 -12.43 -15.85
N ARG A 311 8.35 -11.64 -15.26
CA ARG A 311 6.97 -11.48 -15.72
C ARG A 311 6.65 -10.08 -16.26
N ALA A 312 7.67 -9.29 -16.58
CA ALA A 312 7.49 -8.01 -17.27
C ALA A 312 6.84 -8.22 -18.64
N ALA A 313 5.79 -7.45 -18.94
CA ALA A 313 5.09 -7.52 -20.23
C ALA A 313 5.92 -6.97 -21.39
N ASP A 314 6.90 -6.11 -21.08
CA ASP A 314 7.80 -5.44 -22.02
C ASP A 314 9.20 -5.31 -21.35
N PRO A 315 10.31 -5.64 -22.05
CA PRO A 315 11.67 -5.39 -21.55
C PRO A 315 11.91 -3.96 -21.03
N ALA A 316 11.29 -2.94 -21.62
CA ALA A 316 11.43 -1.56 -21.17
C ALA A 316 10.92 -1.33 -19.73
N LEU A 317 9.95 -2.13 -19.27
CA LEU A 317 9.46 -2.10 -17.90
C LEU A 317 10.50 -2.67 -16.93
N ALA A 318 11.17 -3.75 -17.32
CA ALA A 318 12.26 -4.34 -16.54
C ALA A 318 13.41 -3.34 -16.39
N ASP A 319 13.81 -2.68 -17.48
CA ASP A 319 14.84 -1.63 -17.46
C ASP A 319 14.45 -0.46 -16.55
N ARG A 320 13.19 -0.03 -16.61
CA ARG A 320 12.67 1.04 -15.73
C ARG A 320 12.73 0.62 -14.26
N LEU A 321 12.32 -0.59 -13.91
CA LEU A 321 12.38 -1.09 -12.53
C LEU A 321 13.82 -1.17 -12.01
N LEU A 322 14.73 -1.71 -12.81
CA LEU A 322 16.15 -1.80 -12.49
C LEU A 322 16.79 -0.42 -12.32
N ALA A 323 16.42 0.55 -13.17
CA ALA A 323 16.87 1.93 -13.02
C ALA A 323 16.37 2.57 -11.72
N ARG A 324 15.15 2.23 -11.26
CA ARG A 324 14.64 2.69 -9.96
C ARG A 324 15.40 2.08 -8.79
N LEU A 325 15.70 0.78 -8.84
CA LEU A 325 16.53 0.12 -7.81
C LEU A 325 17.91 0.76 -7.69
N ARG A 326 18.61 0.99 -8.81
CA ARG A 326 19.90 1.69 -8.83
C ARG A 326 19.82 3.11 -8.26
N TRP A 327 18.74 3.83 -8.55
CA TRP A 327 18.51 5.14 -7.96
C TRP A 327 18.35 5.05 -6.44
N TRP A 328 17.63 4.05 -5.93
CA TRP A 328 17.45 3.83 -4.50
C TRP A 328 18.75 3.46 -3.79
N GLU A 329 19.61 2.64 -4.40
CA GLU A 329 20.95 2.35 -3.88
C GLU A 329 21.76 3.65 -3.70
N GLY A 330 21.78 4.50 -4.72
CA GLY A 330 22.45 5.80 -4.66
C GLY A 330 21.82 6.75 -3.64
N TYR A 331 20.49 6.82 -3.59
CA TYR A 331 19.75 7.69 -2.67
C TYR A 331 19.96 7.25 -1.20
N ALA A 332 19.92 5.94 -0.92
CA ALA A 332 20.20 5.39 0.40
C ALA A 332 21.66 5.68 0.81
N ALA A 333 22.62 5.39 -0.07
CA ALA A 333 24.05 5.60 0.20
C ALA A 333 24.38 7.07 0.50
N MET A 334 23.80 8.01 -0.26
CA MET A 334 23.96 9.45 -0.04
C MET A 334 23.48 9.91 1.35
N ASN A 335 22.54 9.18 1.95
CA ASN A 335 21.99 9.47 3.27
C ASN A 335 22.56 8.54 4.37
N GLY A 336 23.63 7.79 4.09
CA GLY A 336 24.25 6.89 5.06
C GLY A 336 23.41 5.64 5.38
N ALA A 337 22.48 5.28 4.50
CA ALA A 337 21.63 4.09 4.61
C ALA A 337 21.96 3.04 3.55
N SER A 338 21.44 1.82 3.74
CA SER A 338 21.50 0.72 2.75
C SER A 338 20.11 0.06 2.65
N LEU A 339 19.78 -0.48 1.48
CA LEU A 339 18.55 -1.26 1.27
C LEU A 339 18.57 -2.57 2.07
N ASP A 340 19.74 -3.10 2.38
CA ASP A 340 19.92 -4.31 3.20
C ASP A 340 19.55 -4.12 4.68
N ASN A 341 19.43 -2.86 5.16
CA ASN A 341 19.08 -2.56 6.55
C ASN A 341 17.60 -2.84 6.89
N ASN A 342 16.84 -3.38 5.95
CA ASN A 342 15.47 -3.83 6.13
C ASN A 342 15.49 -5.38 6.12
N PRO A 343 15.28 -6.08 7.24
CA PRO A 343 14.06 -5.96 8.03
C PRO A 343 14.22 -5.06 9.26
N SER A 344 13.15 -4.34 9.63
CA SER A 344 13.10 -3.54 10.86
C SER A 344 13.22 -4.44 12.13
N PRO A 345 13.56 -3.88 13.31
CA PRO A 345 13.58 -4.63 14.56
C PRO A 345 12.26 -5.38 14.85
N GLY A 346 11.12 -4.78 14.51
CA GLY A 346 9.81 -5.42 14.62
C GLY A 346 9.67 -6.64 13.69
N ASN A 347 10.14 -6.55 12.45
CA ASN A 347 10.09 -7.67 11.51
C ASN A 347 10.99 -8.83 11.97
N LYS A 348 12.19 -8.51 12.49
CA LYS A 348 13.12 -9.50 13.05
C LYS A 348 12.48 -10.24 14.23
N ALA A 349 11.88 -9.49 15.16
CA ALA A 349 11.10 -10.07 16.25
C ALA A 349 9.86 -10.86 15.79
N GLY A 350 9.41 -10.68 14.54
CA GLY A 350 8.33 -11.45 13.92
C GLY A 350 8.81 -12.68 13.12
N GLY A 351 10.12 -12.94 13.02
CA GLY A 351 10.66 -14.15 12.38
C GLY A 351 11.35 -13.93 11.02
N LEU A 352 11.35 -12.72 10.47
CA LEU A 352 12.02 -12.37 9.21
C LEU A 352 13.49 -12.03 9.47
N THR A 353 14.41 -12.62 8.72
CA THR A 353 15.86 -12.53 9.02
C THR A 353 16.61 -11.62 8.06
N THR A 354 16.45 -11.84 6.77
CA THR A 354 17.16 -11.10 5.71
C THR A 354 16.19 -10.27 4.88
N ILE A 355 16.71 -9.25 4.18
CA ILE A 355 15.91 -8.48 3.22
C ILE A 355 15.30 -9.42 2.18
N LEU A 356 16.10 -10.34 1.64
CA LEU A 356 15.65 -11.30 0.62
C LEU A 356 14.44 -12.13 1.08
N GLU A 357 14.49 -12.68 2.30
CA GLU A 357 13.35 -13.44 2.85
C GLU A 357 12.08 -12.58 2.94
N LYS A 358 12.22 -11.32 3.37
CA LYS A 358 11.11 -10.38 3.46
C LYS A 358 10.57 -10.06 2.08
N SER A 359 11.46 -9.74 1.14
CA SER A 359 11.12 -9.35 -0.22
C SER A 359 10.39 -10.45 -0.99
N LEU A 360 10.81 -11.71 -0.85
CA LEU A 360 10.10 -12.86 -1.43
C LEU A 360 8.64 -12.92 -0.95
N GLY A 361 8.41 -12.73 0.35
CA GLY A 361 7.08 -12.66 0.92
C GLY A 361 6.31 -11.41 0.48
N ALA A 362 6.98 -10.27 0.33
CA ALA A 362 6.37 -9.00 -0.05
C ALA A 362 5.87 -9.01 -1.51
N VAL A 363 6.63 -9.62 -2.43
CA VAL A 363 6.25 -9.75 -3.85
C VAL A 363 5.06 -10.69 -4.05
N ALA A 364 4.86 -11.67 -3.16
CA ALA A 364 3.71 -12.58 -3.24
C ALA A 364 2.34 -11.86 -3.24
N LYS A 365 2.26 -10.64 -2.67
CA LYS A 365 1.05 -9.78 -2.69
C LYS A 365 0.59 -9.46 -4.11
N ALA A 366 1.52 -9.41 -5.06
CA ALA A 366 1.27 -9.05 -6.46
C ALA A 366 0.82 -10.24 -7.33
N GLY A 367 0.54 -11.40 -6.74
CA GLY A 367 0.08 -12.58 -7.47
C GLY A 367 1.10 -13.07 -8.49
N ALA A 368 0.63 -13.68 -9.57
CA ALA A 368 1.43 -14.29 -10.62
C ALA A 368 1.22 -13.67 -12.01
N THR A 369 0.35 -12.68 -12.16
CA THR A 369 0.03 -12.03 -13.45
C THR A 369 1.15 -11.12 -14.00
N PRO A 370 1.13 -10.76 -15.30
CA PRO A 370 2.17 -9.93 -15.92
C PRO A 370 2.28 -8.53 -15.29
N LEU A 371 3.52 -8.03 -15.13
CA LEU A 371 3.79 -6.64 -14.76
C LEU A 371 3.62 -5.76 -16.01
N ASN A 372 2.64 -4.86 -15.96
CA ASN A 372 2.21 -4.05 -17.10
C ASN A 372 2.66 -2.58 -17.04
N ALA A 373 3.07 -2.09 -15.86
CA ALA A 373 3.63 -0.75 -15.73
C ALA A 373 4.61 -0.64 -14.56
N VAL A 374 5.59 0.25 -14.70
CA VAL A 374 6.45 0.75 -13.63
C VAL A 374 6.23 2.26 -13.60
N LEU A 375 5.79 2.78 -12.47
CA LEU A 375 5.32 4.15 -12.28
C LEU A 375 6.24 4.87 -11.30
N ASP A 376 6.46 6.16 -11.52
CA ASP A 376 7.10 7.01 -10.53
C ASP A 376 6.12 7.31 -9.38
N TYR A 377 6.64 7.85 -8.27
CA TYR A 377 5.82 8.25 -7.12
C TYR A 377 4.66 9.19 -7.54
N ALA A 378 3.43 8.79 -7.17
CA ALA A 378 2.18 9.47 -7.48
C ALA A 378 1.87 9.67 -8.98
N GLU A 379 2.53 8.93 -9.88
CA GLU A 379 2.17 8.93 -11.30
C GLU A 379 0.77 8.28 -11.51
N PRO A 380 -0.08 8.82 -12.40
CA PRO A 380 -1.42 8.28 -12.63
C PRO A 380 -1.43 6.81 -13.06
N ILE A 381 -2.23 5.99 -12.36
CA ILE A 381 -2.40 4.56 -12.65
C ILE A 381 -3.39 4.40 -13.81
N THR A 382 -2.87 4.05 -14.98
CA THR A 382 -3.67 3.93 -16.22
C THR A 382 -3.69 2.52 -16.81
N ALA A 383 -2.66 1.70 -16.58
CA ALA A 383 -2.59 0.35 -17.12
C ALA A 383 -3.39 -0.66 -16.27
N PRO A 384 -4.14 -1.59 -16.88
CA PRO A 384 -4.83 -2.66 -16.16
C PRO A 384 -3.85 -3.72 -15.65
N GLY A 385 -4.32 -4.57 -14.73
CA GLY A 385 -3.53 -5.66 -14.16
C GLY A 385 -2.48 -5.18 -13.16
N LEU A 386 -1.37 -5.91 -13.05
CA LEU A 386 -0.32 -5.60 -12.10
C LEU A 386 0.52 -4.40 -12.57
N ASN A 387 0.61 -3.41 -11.70
CA ASN A 387 1.46 -2.24 -11.82
C ASN A 387 2.43 -2.20 -10.64
N PHE A 388 3.59 -1.58 -10.84
CA PHE A 388 4.54 -1.26 -9.78
C PHE A 388 4.67 0.26 -9.67
N MET A 389 4.53 0.83 -8.49
CA MET A 389 4.77 2.26 -8.24
C MET A 389 5.97 2.45 -7.31
N ASP A 390 6.89 3.31 -7.71
CA ASP A 390 8.05 3.65 -6.90
C ASP A 390 7.64 4.45 -5.65
N THR A 391 7.74 3.82 -4.49
CA THR A 391 7.50 4.46 -3.19
C THR A 391 8.53 4.01 -2.15
N PRO A 392 8.75 4.79 -1.08
CA PRO A 392 9.37 4.28 0.14
C PRO A 392 8.54 3.14 0.75
N GLY A 393 9.14 2.35 1.65
CA GLY A 393 8.44 1.32 2.43
C GLY A 393 7.76 1.85 3.71
N TYR A 394 7.76 3.16 3.95
CA TYR A 394 7.08 3.74 5.11
C TYR A 394 5.58 3.94 4.81
N ASP A 395 4.72 3.21 5.53
CA ASP A 395 3.27 3.08 5.29
C ASP A 395 2.56 4.35 4.79
N PRO A 396 2.54 5.47 5.56
CA PRO A 396 1.79 6.66 5.15
C PRO A 396 2.37 7.33 3.89
N VAL A 397 3.68 7.24 3.68
CA VAL A 397 4.31 7.81 2.50
C VAL A 397 4.01 6.96 1.27
N SER A 398 4.08 5.63 1.38
CA SER A 398 3.73 4.74 0.28
C SER A 398 2.27 4.90 -0.14
N ALA A 399 1.35 4.80 0.82
CA ALA A 399 -0.08 4.90 0.56
C ALA A 399 -0.45 6.27 -0.02
N THR A 400 0.17 7.37 0.45
CA THR A 400 -0.05 8.70 -0.12
C THR A 400 0.29 8.73 -1.63
N GLY A 401 1.39 8.11 -2.04
CA GLY A 401 1.75 7.98 -3.45
C GLY A 401 0.72 7.18 -4.25
N GLN A 402 0.33 6.01 -3.74
CA GLN A 402 -0.65 5.13 -4.39
C GLN A 402 -2.01 5.80 -4.58
N ILE A 403 -2.49 6.46 -3.52
CA ILE A 403 -3.76 7.19 -3.52
C ILE A 403 -3.69 8.36 -4.49
N ALA A 404 -2.61 9.15 -4.48
CA ALA A 404 -2.44 10.23 -5.45
C ALA A 404 -2.45 9.74 -6.90
N GLY A 405 -1.90 8.55 -7.17
CA GLY A 405 -1.97 7.91 -8.48
C GLY A 405 -3.37 7.43 -8.89
N GLY A 406 -4.35 7.43 -7.97
CA GLY A 406 -5.75 7.09 -8.23
C GLY A 406 -6.25 5.80 -7.58
N ALA A 407 -5.49 5.18 -6.66
CA ALA A 407 -5.94 4.00 -5.95
C ALA A 407 -7.17 4.30 -5.08
N GLN A 408 -8.33 3.70 -5.39
CA GLN A 408 -9.56 3.96 -4.63
C GLN A 408 -9.67 3.16 -3.33
N LEU A 409 -8.84 2.14 -3.13
CA LEU A 409 -8.70 1.39 -1.87
C LEU A 409 -7.24 0.99 -1.65
N ILE A 410 -6.88 0.80 -0.39
CA ILE A 410 -5.61 0.19 0.03
C ILE A 410 -5.92 -1.17 0.68
N VAL A 411 -5.25 -2.23 0.24
CA VAL A 411 -5.28 -3.54 0.93
C VAL A 411 -3.96 -3.73 1.63
N PHE A 412 -4.03 -3.80 2.95
CA PHE A 412 -2.92 -3.67 3.87
C PHE A 412 -2.73 -4.95 4.66
N THR A 413 -1.60 -5.63 4.45
CA THR A 413 -1.26 -6.87 5.16
C THR A 413 -0.44 -6.54 6.41
N THR A 414 -0.73 -7.19 7.54
CA THR A 414 0.04 -6.97 8.77
C THR A 414 0.06 -8.19 9.68
N GLY A 415 1.25 -8.49 10.21
CA GLY A 415 1.46 -9.52 11.23
C GLY A 415 1.78 -8.98 12.62
N ARG A 416 1.93 -7.65 12.74
CA ARG A 416 2.25 -6.97 14.00
C ARG A 416 1.25 -5.89 14.38
N GLY A 417 0.15 -5.76 13.67
CA GLY A 417 -0.94 -4.86 14.04
C GLY A 417 -0.69 -3.40 13.70
N SER A 418 -0.37 -3.09 12.44
CA SER A 418 -0.33 -1.68 12.01
C SER A 418 -1.70 -1.03 12.23
N ALA A 419 -1.71 0.10 12.94
CA ALA A 419 -2.89 0.92 13.15
C ALA A 419 -3.12 1.91 11.98
N PHE A 420 -2.61 1.59 10.79
CA PHE A 420 -2.76 2.45 9.62
C PHE A 420 -4.21 2.57 9.14
N GLY A 421 -4.55 3.73 8.60
CA GLY A 421 -5.78 4.01 7.86
C GLY A 421 -5.53 5.16 6.90
N SER A 422 -6.39 5.33 5.90
CA SER A 422 -6.21 6.39 4.90
C SER A 422 -7.51 7.04 4.48
N LYS A 423 -7.40 8.30 4.05
CA LYS A 423 -8.43 9.04 3.32
C LYS A 423 -7.79 9.60 2.04
N PRO A 424 -8.54 9.75 0.94
CA PRO A 424 -9.95 9.42 0.77
C PRO A 424 -10.17 7.94 0.38
N ALA A 425 -9.12 7.14 0.27
CA ALA A 425 -9.21 5.71 -0.04
C ALA A 425 -9.31 4.88 1.25
N PRO A 426 -10.36 4.07 1.46
CA PRO A 426 -10.44 3.18 2.62
C PRO A 426 -9.30 2.15 2.64
N THR A 427 -8.85 1.78 3.85
CA THR A 427 -7.86 0.73 4.08
C THR A 427 -8.51 -0.53 4.61
N LEU A 428 -8.30 -1.66 3.92
CA LEU A 428 -8.64 -3.00 4.37
C LEU A 428 -7.42 -3.67 5.02
N LYS A 429 -7.50 -3.99 6.32
CA LYS A 429 -6.42 -4.62 7.07
C LYS A 429 -6.60 -6.13 7.17
N LEU A 430 -5.64 -6.88 6.61
CA LEU A 430 -5.60 -8.34 6.59
C LEU A 430 -4.57 -8.84 7.62
N ALA A 431 -5.04 -9.53 8.65
CA ALA A 431 -4.19 -10.12 9.68
C ALA A 431 -3.53 -11.41 9.18
N THR A 432 -2.23 -11.57 9.40
CA THR A 432 -1.47 -12.75 8.94
C THR A 432 -1.63 -13.98 9.84
N ASN A 433 -2.16 -13.80 11.05
CA ASN A 433 -2.29 -14.89 12.03
C ASN A 433 -3.50 -14.69 12.95
N ASP A 434 -4.04 -15.81 13.45
CA ASP A 434 -5.25 -15.83 14.29
C ASP A 434 -5.06 -15.05 15.60
N ALA A 435 -3.86 -15.10 16.18
CA ALA A 435 -3.56 -14.43 17.43
C ALA A 435 -3.66 -12.90 17.30
N LEU A 436 -3.10 -12.32 16.23
CA LEU A 436 -3.24 -10.90 15.93
C LEU A 436 -4.71 -10.53 15.69
N PHE A 437 -5.41 -11.32 14.87
CA PHE A 437 -6.81 -11.04 14.55
C PHE A 437 -7.71 -11.05 15.79
N ALA A 438 -7.46 -11.97 16.72
CA ALA A 438 -8.17 -12.03 17.99
C ALA A 438 -7.80 -10.86 18.91
N ALA A 439 -6.52 -10.49 18.98
CA ALA A 439 -6.04 -9.43 19.87
C ALA A 439 -6.41 -8.01 19.40
N MET A 440 -6.49 -7.77 18.09
CA MET A 440 -6.76 -6.46 17.49
C MET A 440 -8.01 -6.49 16.61
N ARG A 441 -9.08 -7.09 17.14
CA ARG A 441 -10.29 -7.36 16.35
C ARG A 441 -10.97 -6.11 15.78
N ASP A 442 -10.84 -4.99 16.48
CA ASP A 442 -11.41 -3.70 16.07
C ASP A 442 -10.57 -3.01 14.99
N ASP A 443 -9.33 -3.43 14.78
CA ASP A 443 -8.46 -2.94 13.72
C ASP A 443 -8.50 -3.83 12.47
N MET A 444 -8.75 -5.13 12.59
CA MET A 444 -8.57 -6.08 11.49
C MET A 444 -9.88 -6.40 10.76
N ASP A 445 -9.89 -6.21 9.43
CA ASP A 445 -11.05 -6.48 8.59
C ASP A 445 -11.20 -7.98 8.26
N LEU A 446 -10.08 -8.69 8.06
CA LEU A 446 -10.09 -10.10 7.70
C LEU A 446 -8.94 -10.88 8.36
N ASN A 447 -9.25 -12.09 8.80
CA ASN A 447 -8.26 -13.07 9.24
C ASN A 447 -7.75 -13.90 8.06
N CYS A 448 -6.43 -13.96 7.88
CA CYS A 448 -5.77 -14.89 6.96
C CYS A 448 -4.96 -15.98 7.70
N GLY A 449 -4.93 -15.95 9.03
CA GLY A 449 -4.24 -16.95 9.86
C GLY A 449 -4.84 -18.35 9.74
N ASP A 450 -6.14 -18.43 9.43
CA ASP A 450 -6.87 -19.67 9.19
C ASP A 450 -6.38 -20.47 7.97
N VAL A 451 -5.53 -19.86 7.12
CA VAL A 451 -4.76 -20.58 6.09
C VAL A 451 -3.82 -21.62 6.72
N LEU A 452 -3.21 -21.29 7.86
CA LEU A 452 -2.36 -22.25 8.61
C LEU A 452 -3.17 -23.40 9.20
N SER A 453 -4.48 -23.21 9.34
CA SER A 453 -5.43 -24.17 9.91
C SER A 453 -6.22 -24.93 8.83
N GLY A 454 -5.89 -24.75 7.55
CA GLY A 454 -6.39 -25.57 6.44
C GLY A 454 -7.26 -24.84 5.40
N VAL A 455 -7.52 -23.54 5.55
CA VAL A 455 -8.18 -22.76 4.48
C VAL A 455 -7.22 -22.63 3.30
N SER A 456 -7.68 -22.96 2.09
CA SER A 456 -6.84 -22.83 0.90
C SER A 456 -6.56 -21.36 0.56
N LEU A 457 -5.41 -21.09 -0.07
CA LEU A 457 -5.08 -19.75 -0.57
C LEU A 457 -6.11 -19.26 -1.59
N ASP A 458 -6.66 -20.18 -2.41
CA ASP A 458 -7.68 -19.86 -3.41
C ASP A 458 -9.00 -19.40 -2.75
N ASP A 459 -9.46 -20.12 -1.73
CA ASP A 459 -10.67 -19.75 -1.00
C ASP A 459 -10.47 -18.44 -0.23
N LYS A 460 -9.31 -18.27 0.41
CA LYS A 460 -8.99 -17.02 1.09
C LYS A 460 -8.88 -15.85 0.12
N GLY A 461 -8.30 -16.05 -1.06
CA GLY A 461 -8.25 -15.07 -2.14
C GLY A 461 -9.64 -14.63 -2.59
N ARG A 462 -10.58 -15.57 -2.77
CA ARG A 462 -11.99 -15.25 -3.09
C ARG A 462 -12.68 -14.45 -1.98
N GLN A 463 -12.41 -14.77 -0.71
CA GLN A 463 -12.92 -13.97 0.42
C GLN A 463 -12.38 -12.53 0.40
N ILE A 464 -11.11 -12.35 0.05
CA ILE A 464 -10.50 -11.01 -0.10
C ILE A 464 -11.16 -10.25 -1.25
N VAL A 465 -11.41 -10.88 -2.41
CA VAL A 465 -12.11 -10.25 -3.54
C VAL A 465 -13.51 -9.78 -3.14
N ASP A 466 -14.29 -10.63 -2.48
CA ASP A 466 -15.63 -10.26 -1.98
C ASP A 466 -15.57 -9.06 -1.03
N LEU A 467 -14.63 -9.07 -0.09
CA LEU A 467 -14.44 -7.97 0.85
C LEU A 467 -14.04 -6.66 0.16
N ILE A 468 -13.16 -6.72 -0.86
CA ILE A 468 -12.80 -5.55 -1.68
C ILE A 468 -14.04 -4.98 -2.38
N LEU A 469 -14.86 -5.82 -3.04
CA LEU A 469 -16.06 -5.38 -3.74
C LEU A 469 -17.11 -4.78 -2.80
N ARG A 470 -17.32 -5.39 -1.62
CA ARG A 470 -18.22 -4.83 -0.58
C ARG A 470 -17.72 -3.49 -0.05
N THR A 471 -16.42 -3.36 0.18
CA THR A 471 -15.80 -2.10 0.66
C THR A 471 -15.88 -1.01 -0.41
N ALA A 472 -15.60 -1.35 -1.66
CA ALA A 472 -15.78 -0.47 -2.80
C ALA A 472 -17.24 0.00 -2.92
N SER A 473 -18.18 -0.89 -2.60
CA SER A 473 -19.63 -0.63 -2.58
C SER A 473 -20.13 0.16 -1.36
N GLY A 474 -19.25 0.55 -0.44
CA GLY A 474 -19.59 1.41 0.70
C GLY A 474 -19.58 0.73 2.06
N GLN A 475 -19.17 -0.54 2.16
CA GLN A 475 -18.89 -1.13 3.47
C GLN A 475 -17.74 -0.36 4.13
N VAL A 476 -17.97 0.08 5.37
CA VAL A 476 -17.00 0.81 6.20
C VAL A 476 -15.94 -0.16 6.70
N THR A 477 -14.67 0.19 6.54
CA THR A 477 -13.56 -0.61 7.08
C THR A 477 -13.35 -0.34 8.56
N ARG A 478 -12.63 -1.22 9.24
CA ARG A 478 -12.22 -1.02 10.63
C ARG A 478 -11.48 0.30 10.85
N SER A 479 -10.57 0.67 9.95
CA SER A 479 -9.84 1.93 10.06
C SER A 479 -10.75 3.17 9.94
N GLU A 480 -11.74 3.12 9.06
CA GLU A 480 -12.71 4.21 8.90
C GLU A 480 -13.61 4.34 10.12
N ALA A 481 -14.08 3.21 10.69
CA ALA A 481 -14.89 3.21 11.91
C ALA A 481 -14.13 3.81 13.12
N LEU A 482 -12.80 3.68 13.14
CA LEU A 482 -11.92 4.29 14.14
C LEU A 482 -11.54 5.75 13.82
N GLY A 483 -11.97 6.29 12.68
CA GLY A 483 -11.68 7.67 12.26
C GLY A 483 -10.27 7.91 11.74
N LEU A 484 -9.51 6.86 11.44
CA LEU A 484 -8.12 6.96 10.97
C LEU A 484 -8.03 7.53 9.55
N GLY A 485 -6.90 8.16 9.21
CA GLY A 485 -6.59 8.68 7.87
C GLY A 485 -6.32 10.20 7.81
N ASP A 486 -6.47 10.93 8.91
CA ASP A 486 -6.22 12.39 8.95
C ASP A 486 -4.74 12.74 9.16
N HIS A 487 -3.98 11.86 9.83
CA HIS A 487 -2.56 12.06 10.12
C HIS A 487 -1.65 11.27 9.17
N GLU A 488 -2.23 10.35 8.42
CA GLU A 488 -1.55 9.38 7.57
C GLU A 488 -1.26 9.90 6.15
N PHE A 489 -1.77 11.09 5.80
CA PHE A 489 -1.39 11.79 4.58
C PHE A 489 0.02 12.41 4.73
N LEU A 490 1.05 11.71 4.22
CA LEU A 490 2.44 12.15 4.23
C LEU A 490 3.03 12.13 2.81
N PRO A 491 3.11 13.26 2.11
CA PRO A 491 3.85 13.35 0.86
C PRO A 491 5.34 13.03 1.05
N TRP A 492 5.94 12.26 0.14
CA TRP A 492 7.38 11.99 0.18
C TRP A 492 8.19 13.28 -0.04
N GLN A 493 9.04 13.63 0.92
CA GLN A 493 10.00 14.72 0.80
C GLN A 493 11.31 14.21 0.19
N ILE A 494 11.56 14.60 -1.07
CA ILE A 494 12.79 14.26 -1.80
C ILE A 494 13.61 15.53 -2.01
N GLY A 495 14.88 15.51 -1.59
CA GLY A 495 15.80 16.63 -1.74
C GLY A 495 15.96 17.47 -0.48
N ALA A 496 16.79 18.52 -0.57
CA ALA A 496 17.09 19.41 0.54
C ALA A 496 15.94 20.39 0.81
N VAL A 497 15.80 20.75 2.09
CA VAL A 497 15.00 21.89 2.55
C VAL A 497 15.98 23.02 2.87
N LEU A 498 15.74 24.21 2.32
CA LEU A 498 16.62 25.38 2.40
C LEU A 498 16.15 26.39 3.45
#